data_AF-A0AAW4QZE1-F1
#
_entry.id   AF-A0AAW4QZE1-F1
#
_cell.length_a   1.000
_cell.length_b   1.000
_cell.length_c   1.000
_cell.angle_alpha   90.00
_cell.angle_beta   90.00
_cell.angle_gamma   90.00
#
_symmetry.space_group_name_H-M   'P 1'
#
loop_
_entity.id
_entity.type
_entity.pdbx_description
1 polymer ?
#
loop_
_entity_poly.entity_id
_entity_poly.type
_entity_poly.pdbx_seq_one_letter_code
_entity_poly.pdbx_strand_id
1 'polypeptide(L)'
;MSEFILPLVLLGLSFSLKLYINREVNNPTLLSAIAELPVDVMFVSVAFTISYQVQLSNYVIKTINSGTKEILNKMDLYNGYVLFATYILLTVLVIALWRISIKSLDNTKWISFCICVGINCIICILALLNAFSKLSEVL
;
A
#
# COMPACT_ATOMS: atom_id res chain seq x y z
N MET A 1 -5.64 6.81 16.76
CA MET A 1 -5.90 5.37 17.02
C MET A 1 -7.16 4.87 16.30
N SER A 2 -8.29 5.57 16.37
CA SER A 2 -9.55 5.18 15.69
C SER A 2 -9.51 5.28 14.16
N GLU A 3 -8.75 6.22 13.61
CA GLU A 3 -8.63 6.43 12.15
C GLU A 3 -7.94 5.27 11.41
N PHE A 4 -7.31 4.36 12.16
CA PHE A 4 -6.57 3.21 11.64
C PHE A 4 -7.42 1.94 11.53
N ILE A 5 -8.58 1.92 12.17
CA ILE A 5 -9.49 0.77 12.15
C ILE A 5 -10.18 0.66 10.79
N LEU A 6 -10.57 1.78 10.18
CA LEU A 6 -11.32 1.76 8.91
C LEU A 6 -10.52 1.14 7.75
N PRO A 7 -9.26 1.54 7.48
CA PRO A 7 -8.47 0.97 6.39
C PRO A 7 -8.13 -0.50 6.62
N LEU A 8 -7.84 -0.87 7.86
CA LEU A 8 -7.48 -2.23 8.24
C LEU A 8 -8.70 -3.18 8.16
N VAL A 9 -9.87 -2.70 8.58
CA VAL A 9 -11.15 -3.37 8.39
C VAL A 9 -11.49 -3.48 6.90
N LEU A 10 -11.30 -2.42 6.10
CA LEU A 10 -11.51 -2.46 4.64
C LEU A 10 -10.61 -3.48 3.94
N LEU A 11 -9.34 -3.57 4.35
CA LEU A 11 -8.38 -4.54 3.82
C LEU A 11 -8.82 -5.97 4.16
N GLY A 12 -9.19 -6.20 5.42
CA GLY A 12 -9.74 -7.49 5.87
C GLY A 12 -11.05 -7.88 5.19
N LEU A 13 -11.95 -6.90 4.98
CA LEU A 13 -13.22 -7.11 4.29
C LEU A 13 -13.01 -7.41 2.81
N SER A 14 -12.16 -6.63 2.11
CA SER A 14 -11.80 -6.85 0.70
C SER A 14 -11.27 -8.27 0.48
N PHE A 15 -10.32 -8.69 1.32
CA PHE A 15 -9.74 -10.02 1.27
C PHE A 15 -10.78 -11.13 1.55
N SER A 16 -11.61 -10.93 2.58
CA SER A 16 -12.66 -11.89 2.95
C SER A 16 -13.73 -12.02 1.86
N LEU A 17 -14.12 -10.91 1.22
CA LEU A 17 -15.09 -10.89 0.13
C LEU A 17 -14.56 -11.65 -1.09
N LYS A 18 -13.28 -11.47 -1.43
CA LYS A 18 -12.61 -12.20 -2.52
C LYS A 18 -12.59 -13.70 -2.27
N LEU A 19 -12.27 -14.13 -1.04
CA LEU A 19 -12.34 -15.54 -0.65
C LEU A 19 -13.76 -16.10 -0.69
N TYR A 20 -14.76 -15.29 -0.32
CA TYR A 20 -16.16 -15.73 -0.27
C TYR A 20 -16.80 -15.86 -1.66
N ILE A 21 -16.37 -15.06 -2.64
CA ILE A 21 -16.90 -15.06 -4.01
C ILE A 21 -16.30 -16.20 -4.86
N ASN A 22 -15.04 -16.59 -4.64
CA ASN A 22 -14.43 -17.76 -5.29
C ASN A 22 -14.88 -19.07 -4.61
N ARG A 23 -16.13 -19.48 -4.87
CA ARG A 23 -16.77 -20.64 -4.23
C ARG A 23 -16.31 -22.04 -4.68
N GLU A 24 -15.24 -22.15 -5.46
CA GLU A 24 -14.55 -23.44 -5.70
C GLU A 24 -13.14 -23.38 -5.09
N VAL A 25 -13.06 -23.69 -3.79
CA VAL A 25 -11.79 -23.71 -3.04
C VAL A 25 -11.03 -25.00 -3.38
N ASN A 26 -10.49 -25.06 -4.58
CA ASN A 26 -9.37 -25.94 -4.87
C ASN A 26 -8.10 -25.32 -4.23
N ASN A 27 -7.20 -26.15 -3.68
CA ASN A 27 -5.92 -25.69 -3.10
C ASN A 27 -5.13 -24.65 -3.94
N PRO A 28 -5.07 -24.72 -5.29
CA PRO A 28 -4.42 -23.67 -6.10
C PRO A 28 -5.09 -22.29 -6.01
N THR A 29 -6.42 -22.22 -5.85
CA THR A 29 -7.16 -20.96 -5.80
C THR A 29 -6.86 -20.16 -4.52
N LEU A 30 -6.63 -20.85 -3.41
CA LEU A 30 -6.29 -20.24 -2.12
C LEU A 30 -4.89 -19.63 -2.13
N LEU A 31 -3.91 -20.31 -2.74
CA LEU A 31 -2.54 -19.80 -2.90
C LEU A 31 -2.48 -18.59 -3.83
N SER A 32 -3.28 -18.57 -4.89
CA SER A 32 -3.42 -17.40 -5.75
C SER A 32 -3.96 -16.20 -4.98
N ALA A 33 -4.98 -16.39 -4.13
CA ALA A 33 -5.53 -15.33 -3.30
C ALA A 33 -4.51 -14.78 -2.29
N ILE A 34 -3.71 -15.66 -1.67
CA ILE A 34 -2.61 -15.24 -0.78
C ILE A 34 -1.55 -14.45 -1.55
N ALA A 35 -1.19 -14.88 -2.76
CA ALA A 35 -0.21 -14.17 -3.58
C ALA A 35 -0.69 -12.77 -4.01
N GLU A 36 -2.01 -12.54 -4.05
CA GLU A 36 -2.64 -11.26 -4.38
C GLU A 36 -2.70 -10.29 -3.19
N LEU A 37 -2.71 -10.79 -1.95
CA LEU A 37 -2.76 -9.97 -0.73
C LEU A 37 -1.71 -8.83 -0.67
N PRO A 38 -0.42 -9.03 -1.05
CA PRO A 38 0.55 -7.93 -1.12
C PRO A 38 0.12 -6.78 -2.02
N VAL A 39 -0.56 -7.08 -3.14
CA VAL A 39 -1.06 -6.06 -4.06
C VAL A 39 -2.11 -5.18 -3.37
N ASP A 40 -3.06 -5.80 -2.66
CA ASP A 40 -4.08 -5.08 -1.89
C ASP A 40 -3.45 -4.22 -0.79
N VAL A 41 -2.47 -4.75 -0.06
CA VAL A 41 -1.71 -3.99 0.96
C VAL A 41 -1.00 -2.79 0.33
N MET A 42 -0.40 -2.95 -0.85
CA MET A 42 0.28 -1.87 -1.54
C MET A 42 -0.69 -0.74 -1.96
N PHE A 43 -1.89 -1.08 -2.44
CA PHE A 43 -2.92 -0.09 -2.73
C PHE A 43 -3.34 0.70 -1.49
N VAL A 44 -3.43 0.05 -0.32
CA VAL A 44 -3.70 0.76 0.95
C VAL A 44 -2.55 1.69 1.32
N SER A 45 -1.30 1.27 1.13
CA SER A 45 -0.11 2.13 1.34
C SER A 45 -0.11 3.37 0.43
N VAL A 46 -0.52 3.22 -0.83
CA VAL A 46 -0.69 4.35 -1.77
C VAL A 46 -1.81 5.27 -1.27
N ALA A 47 -2.95 4.73 -0.85
CA ALA A 47 -4.05 5.53 -0.33
C ALA A 47 -3.63 6.37 0.89
N PHE A 48 -2.84 5.81 1.82
CA PHE A 48 -2.28 6.57 2.95
C PHE A 48 -1.32 7.67 2.51
N THR A 49 -0.49 7.41 1.51
CA THR A 49 0.39 8.43 0.94
C THR A 49 -0.40 9.59 0.31
N ILE A 50 -1.52 9.29 -0.36
CA ILE A 50 -2.43 10.32 -0.90
C ILE A 50 -3.07 11.12 0.23
N SER A 51 -3.60 10.45 1.27
CA SER A 51 -4.20 11.12 2.43
C SER A 51 -3.21 12.06 3.11
N TYR A 52 -1.96 11.62 3.26
CA TYR A 52 -0.87 12.44 3.79
C TYR A 52 -0.66 13.71 2.95
N GLN A 53 -0.60 13.60 1.61
CA GLN A 53 -0.47 14.76 0.74
C GLN A 53 -1.65 15.73 0.85
N VAL A 54 -2.88 15.21 0.91
CA VAL A 54 -4.09 16.06 1.03
C VAL A 54 -4.10 16.82 2.35
N GLN A 55 -3.77 16.15 3.46
CA GLN A 55 -3.66 16.81 4.77
C GLN A 55 -2.53 17.85 4.81
N LEU A 56 -1.37 17.50 4.26
CA LEU A 56 -0.23 18.41 4.17
C LEU A 56 -0.60 19.68 3.37
N SER A 57 -1.26 19.51 2.21
CA SER A 57 -1.73 20.62 1.38
C SER A 57 -2.73 21.52 2.12
N ASN A 58 -3.69 20.94 2.84
CA ASN A 58 -4.65 21.68 3.65
C ASN A 58 -3.99 22.49 4.77
N TYR A 59 -2.97 21.92 5.43
CA TYR A 59 -2.20 22.61 6.46
C TYR A 59 -1.42 23.80 5.88
N VAL A 60 -0.82 23.65 4.70
CA VAL A 60 -0.12 24.73 3.98
C VAL A 60 -1.08 25.88 3.66
N ILE A 61 -2.26 25.61 3.12
CA ILE A 61 -3.27 26.63 2.78
C ILE A 61 -3.69 27.41 4.04
N LYS A 62 -3.93 26.72 5.15
CA LYS A 62 -4.29 27.35 6.44
C LYS A 62 -3.16 28.26 6.94
N THR A 63 -1.92 27.83 6.81
CA THR A 63 -0.73 28.58 7.27
C THR A 63 -0.47 29.83 6.44
N ILE A 64 -0.65 29.77 5.12
CA ILE A 64 -0.52 30.93 4.21
C ILE A 64 -1.52 32.04 4.60
N ASN A 65 -2.76 31.66 4.90
CA ASN A 65 -3.79 32.61 5.33
C ASN A 65 -3.50 33.25 6.71
N SER A 66 -2.65 32.62 7.54
CA SER A 66 -2.23 33.16 8.84
C SER A 66 -0.95 34.01 8.80
N GLY A 67 -0.35 34.23 7.62
CA GLY A 67 0.77 35.17 7.43
C GLY A 67 2.16 34.68 7.86
N THR A 68 2.28 33.47 8.40
CA THR A 68 3.54 32.86 8.86
C THR A 68 4.27 32.16 7.71
N LYS A 69 5.00 32.93 6.89
CA LYS A 69 5.82 32.41 5.77
C LYS A 69 6.94 31.45 6.19
N GLU A 70 7.38 31.48 7.45
CA GLU A 70 8.53 30.72 7.96
C GLU A 70 8.30 29.20 8.03
N ILE A 71 7.04 28.76 8.14
CA ILE A 71 6.70 27.32 8.23
C ILE A 71 6.71 26.65 6.85
N LEU A 72 6.50 27.42 5.77
CA LEU A 72 6.46 26.92 4.39
C LEU A 72 7.79 26.29 3.97
N ASN A 73 8.92 26.78 4.51
CA ASN A 73 10.26 26.30 4.18
C ASN A 73 10.60 24.93 4.81
N LYS A 74 9.78 24.43 5.76
CA LYS A 74 9.91 23.08 6.33
C LYS A 74 8.97 22.06 5.68
N MET A 75 7.99 22.50 4.90
CA MET A 75 7.09 21.62 4.16
C MET A 75 7.53 21.56 2.70
N ASP A 76 8.53 20.71 2.43
CA ASP A 76 8.89 20.35 1.07
C ASP A 76 7.73 19.58 0.41
N LEU A 77 6.78 20.32 -0.17
CA LEU A 77 5.71 19.77 -1.01
C LEU A 77 6.29 18.86 -2.09
N TYR A 78 7.49 19.19 -2.59
CA TYR A 78 8.26 18.38 -3.52
C TYR A 78 8.53 16.96 -2.97
N ASN A 79 8.92 16.84 -1.70
CA ASN A 79 9.17 15.55 -1.07
C ASN A 79 7.89 14.70 -1.00
N GLY A 80 6.74 15.34 -0.78
CA GLY A 80 5.43 14.66 -0.85
C GLY A 80 5.16 14.05 -2.22
N TYR A 81 5.36 14.80 -3.31
CA TYR A 81 5.17 14.32 -4.68
C TYR A 81 6.15 13.21 -5.08
N VAL A 82 7.42 13.36 -4.69
CA VAL A 82 8.46 12.32 -4.90
C VAL A 82 8.08 11.03 -4.18
N LEU A 83 7.58 11.12 -2.95
CA LEU A 83 7.15 9.96 -2.18
C LEU A 83 5.97 9.26 -2.87
N PHE A 84 4.96 10.00 -3.32
CA PHE A 84 3.85 9.42 -4.08
C PHE A 84 4.30 8.74 -5.38
N ALA A 85 5.14 9.41 -6.19
CA ALA A 85 5.69 8.83 -7.41
C ALA A 85 6.45 7.53 -7.14
N THR A 86 7.22 7.50 -6.05
CA THR A 86 7.97 6.31 -5.62
C THR A 86 7.02 5.14 -5.28
N TYR A 87 5.92 5.40 -4.58
CA TYR A 87 4.94 4.35 -4.24
C TYR A 87 4.17 3.85 -5.47
N ILE A 88 3.89 4.69 -6.46
CA ILE A 88 3.31 4.25 -7.73
C ILE A 88 4.27 3.32 -8.48
N LEU A 89 5.55 3.67 -8.58
CA LEU A 89 6.56 2.79 -9.20
C LEU A 89 6.71 1.47 -8.44
N LEU A 90 6.72 1.52 -7.11
CA LEU A 90 6.78 0.33 -6.26
C LEU A 90 5.55 -0.56 -6.46
N THR A 91 4.36 0.03 -6.68
CA THR A 91 3.12 -0.70 -6.97
C THR A 91 3.22 -1.51 -8.26
N VAL A 92 3.81 -0.92 -9.31
CA VAL A 92 4.05 -1.62 -10.58
C VAL A 92 4.98 -2.83 -10.37
N LEU A 93 6.04 -2.67 -9.57
CA LEU A 93 6.93 -3.78 -9.21
C LEU A 93 6.21 -4.88 -8.44
N VAL A 94 5.38 -4.53 -7.46
CA VAL A 94 4.58 -5.48 -6.67
C VAL A 94 3.62 -6.28 -7.56
N ILE A 95 2.96 -5.62 -8.52
CA ILE A 95 2.08 -6.28 -9.49
C ILE A 95 2.88 -7.21 -10.42
N ALA A 96 4.06 -6.78 -10.88
CA ALA A 96 4.93 -7.62 -11.70
C ALA A 96 5.39 -8.88 -10.95
N LEU A 97 5.82 -8.73 -9.69
CA LEU A 97 6.20 -9.85 -8.82
C LEU A 97 5.03 -10.80 -8.55
N TRP A 98 3.82 -10.26 -8.36
CA TRP A 98 2.61 -11.06 -8.23
C TRP A 98 2.32 -11.87 -9.50
N ARG A 99 2.36 -11.25 -10.68
CA ARG A 99 2.20 -11.94 -11.98
C ARG A 99 3.23 -13.05 -12.18
N ILE A 100 4.49 -12.80 -11.80
CA ILE A 100 5.56 -13.82 -11.86
C ILE A 100 5.29 -14.95 -10.87
N SER A 101 4.78 -14.63 -9.67
CA SER A 101 4.43 -15.62 -8.66
C SER A 101 3.36 -16.58 -9.18
N ILE A 102 2.25 -16.05 -9.72
CA ILE A 102 1.19 -16.89 -10.31
C ILE A 102 1.74 -17.77 -11.43
N LYS A 103 2.55 -17.22 -12.35
CA LYS A 103 3.15 -18.00 -13.44
C LYS A 103 4.12 -19.09 -12.93
N SER A 104 4.72 -18.90 -11.76
CA SER A 104 5.59 -19.88 -11.11
C SER A 104 4.79 -21.02 -10.45
N LEU A 105 3.59 -20.69 -9.93
CA LEU A 105 2.61 -21.66 -9.42
C LEU A 105 2.18 -22.62 -10.53
N ASP A 106 1.83 -22.09 -11.71
CA ASP A 106 1.40 -22.89 -12.87
C ASP A 106 2.51 -23.84 -13.37
N ASN A 107 3.77 -23.42 -13.27
CA ASN A 107 4.93 -24.22 -13.65
C ASN A 107 5.39 -25.22 -12.56
N THR A 108 4.61 -25.41 -11.50
CA THR A 108 4.92 -26.28 -10.34
C THR A 108 6.23 -25.94 -9.60
N LYS A 109 6.75 -24.71 -9.76
CA LYS A 109 7.97 -24.25 -9.10
C LYS A 109 7.65 -23.62 -7.74
N TRP A 110 7.19 -24.45 -6.81
CA TRP A 110 6.71 -24.08 -5.47
C TRP A 110 7.69 -23.19 -4.67
N ILE A 111 8.99 -23.47 -4.75
CA ILE A 111 10.02 -22.71 -4.03
C ILE A 111 10.12 -21.27 -4.57
N SER A 112 10.09 -21.11 -5.90
CA SER A 112 10.14 -19.78 -6.53
C SER A 112 8.86 -18.99 -6.25
N PHE A 113 7.70 -19.64 -6.23
CA PHE A 113 6.44 -19.04 -5.80
C PHE A 113 6.54 -18.48 -4.37
N CYS A 114 6.93 -19.31 -3.39
CA CYS A 114 7.03 -18.89 -2.00
C CYS A 114 8.02 -17.74 -1.79
N ILE A 115 9.18 -17.77 -2.47
CA ILE A 115 10.18 -16.70 -2.39
C ILE A 115 9.63 -15.39 -2.96
N CYS A 116 9.00 -15.43 -4.15
CA CYS A 116 8.45 -14.23 -4.77
C CYS A 116 7.33 -13.61 -3.92
N VAL A 117 6.39 -14.41 -3.40
CA VAL A 117 5.31 -13.93 -2.53
C VAL A 117 5.88 -13.39 -1.21
N GLY A 118 6.85 -14.08 -0.61
CA GLY A 118 7.50 -13.64 0.63
C GLY A 118 8.19 -12.29 0.49
N ILE A 119 8.99 -12.11 -0.57
CA ILE A 119 9.64 -10.83 -0.88
C ILE A 119 8.60 -9.73 -1.10
N ASN A 120 7.53 -10.04 -1.85
CA ASN A 120 6.48 -9.08 -2.13
C ASN A 120 5.76 -8.62 -0.85
N CYS A 121 5.44 -9.56 0.04
CA CYS A 121 4.89 -9.27 1.36
C CYS A 121 5.80 -8.34 2.18
N ILE A 122 7.10 -8.62 2.25
CA ILE A 122 8.05 -7.80 3.02
C ILE A 122 8.08 -6.37 2.47
N ILE A 123 8.16 -6.21 1.15
CA ILE A 123 8.15 -4.89 0.51
C ILE A 123 6.86 -4.14 0.85
N CYS A 124 5.71 -4.80 0.75
CA CYS A 124 4.41 -4.18 1.00
C CYS A 124 4.21 -3.80 2.47
N ILE A 125 4.67 -4.63 3.41
CA ILE A 125 4.62 -4.33 4.85
C ILE A 125 5.53 -3.15 5.18
N LEU A 126 6.76 -3.11 4.65
CA LEU A 126 7.67 -1.97 4.86
C LEU A 126 7.11 -0.68 4.26
N ALA A 127 6.52 -0.75 3.06
CA ALA A 127 5.86 0.38 2.42
C ALA A 127 4.67 0.86 3.26
N LEU A 128 3.85 -0.06 3.78
CA LEU A 128 2.72 0.29 4.62
C LEU A 128 3.17 0.99 5.91
N LEU A 129 4.18 0.44 6.59
CA LEU A 129 4.72 1.02 7.83
C LEU A 129 5.30 2.42 7.60
N ASN A 130 6.00 2.63 6.49
CA ASN A 130 6.58 3.92 6.17
C ASN A 130 5.50 4.96 5.78
N ALA A 131 4.53 4.59 4.93
CA ALA A 131 3.39 5.43 4.60
C ALA A 131 2.58 5.80 5.85
N PHE A 132 2.40 4.83 6.74
CA PHE A 132 1.74 5.03 8.03
C PHE A 132 2.49 6.00 8.93
N SER A 133 3.82 5.82 9.10
CA SER A 133 4.65 6.72 9.89
C SER A 133 4.52 8.16 9.40
N LYS A 134 4.56 8.36 8.09
CA LYS A 134 4.45 9.69 7.47
C LYS A 134 3.07 10.32 7.67
N LEU A 135 2.00 9.54 7.52
CA LEU A 135 0.65 10.03 7.79
C LEU A 135 0.48 10.43 9.26
N SER A 136 1.04 9.65 10.19
CA SER A 136 0.96 9.92 11.63
C SER A 136 1.72 11.18 12.08
N GLU A 137 2.70 11.64 11.31
CA GLU A 137 3.42 12.90 11.58
C GLU A 137 2.57 14.15 11.29
N VAL A 138 1.51 14.02 10.47
CA VAL A 138 0.72 15.16 9.94
C VAL A 138 -0.71 15.21 10.49
N LEU A 139 -1.16 14.11 11.12
CA LEU A 139 -2.40 14.05 11.89
C LEU A 139 -2.25 14.72 13.26
#